data_AF-A0A6S6Y3W6-F1
#
_entry.id   AF-A0A6S6Y3W6-F1
#
_cell.length_a   1.000
_cell.length_b   1.000
_cell.length_c   1.000
_cell.angle_alpha   90.00
_cell.angle_beta   90.00
_cell.angle_gamma   90.00
#
_symmetry.space_group_name_H-M   'P 1'
#
loop_
_entity.id
_entity.type
_entity.pdbx_description
1 polymer ?
#
loop_
_entity_poly.entity_id
_entity_poly.type
_entity_poly.pdbx_seq_one_letter_code
_entity_poly.pdbx_strand_id
1 'polypeptide(L)'
;MLPGDAMRFQRYGHFEFRDTDRKRSAFLRKQKAEREALPLFADQVAAAQIGVDEEMQARRRQWERDLARSRQRQADKWREARRRIRTYPEPVRAALLGYWQACCWPGDPVYFLSMLHMYDHGRLQLDVPALTQE
;
A
#
# COMPACT_ATOMS: atom_id res chain seq x y z
N MET A 1 14.19 -25.85 -8.53
CA MET A 1 13.29 -24.92 -7.81
C MET A 1 12.49 -25.78 -6.86
N LEU A 2 12.86 -25.84 -5.58
CA LEU A 2 12.22 -26.73 -4.62
C LEU A 2 10.84 -26.16 -4.22
N PRO A 3 9.84 -27.01 -3.96
CA PRO A 3 8.46 -26.60 -3.66
C PRO A 3 8.27 -25.80 -2.35
N GLY A 4 9.35 -25.47 -1.62
CA GLY A 4 9.35 -24.61 -0.43
C GLY A 4 9.71 -23.14 -0.66
N ASP A 5 10.11 -22.74 -1.88
CA ASP A 5 10.51 -21.35 -2.19
C ASP A 5 9.35 -20.44 -2.63
N ALA A 6 8.15 -20.99 -2.82
CA ALA A 6 7.00 -20.26 -3.32
C ALA A 6 6.34 -19.45 -2.19
N MET A 7 6.82 -18.24 -1.98
CA MET A 7 6.26 -17.28 -1.03
C MET A 7 4.89 -16.76 -1.48
N ARG A 8 3.87 -16.85 -0.63
CA ARG A 8 2.57 -16.22 -0.87
C ARG A 8 2.73 -14.74 -1.22
N PHE A 9 2.19 -14.36 -2.36
CA PHE A 9 2.35 -13.03 -2.94
C PHE A 9 1.04 -12.61 -3.61
N GLN A 10 0.52 -11.45 -3.20
CA GLN A 10 -0.61 -10.80 -3.84
C GLN A 10 -0.09 -9.70 -4.77
N ARG A 11 -0.43 -9.83 -6.05
CA ARG A 11 -0.11 -8.80 -7.04
C ARG A 11 -0.82 -7.50 -6.70
N TYR A 12 -0.12 -6.38 -6.86
CA TYR A 12 -0.73 -5.05 -6.71
C TYR A 12 -1.85 -4.88 -7.76
N GLY A 13 -3.00 -4.38 -7.31
CA GLY A 13 -4.19 -4.21 -8.17
C GLY A 13 -3.99 -3.16 -9.28
N HIS A 14 -4.88 -3.22 -10.27
CA HIS A 14 -4.99 -2.16 -11.29
C HIS A 14 -6.12 -1.22 -10.89
N PHE A 15 -5.82 0.07 -10.76
CA PHE A 15 -6.77 1.08 -10.32
C PHE A 15 -6.68 2.33 -11.18
N GLU A 16 -7.81 2.76 -11.75
CA GLU A 16 -7.87 3.89 -12.67
C GLU A 16 -8.61 5.07 -12.08
N PHE A 17 -8.08 6.27 -12.31
CA PHE A 17 -8.82 7.49 -12.02
C PHE A 17 -9.94 7.67 -13.05
N ARG A 18 -11.18 7.55 -12.57
CA ARG A 18 -12.38 7.90 -13.33
C ARG A 18 -12.84 9.29 -12.96
N ASP A 19 -12.89 10.19 -13.93
CA ASP A 19 -13.63 11.45 -13.80
C ASP A 19 -15.13 11.11 -13.86
N THR A 20 -15.90 11.61 -12.89
CA THR A 20 -17.32 11.28 -12.78
C THR A 20 -18.11 12.53 -12.40
N ASP A 21 -19.37 12.59 -12.80
CA ASP A 21 -20.27 13.71 -12.49
C ASP A 21 -20.36 13.96 -10.98
N ARG A 22 -20.28 12.90 -10.18
CA ARG A 22 -20.25 13.00 -8.72
C ARG A 22 -19.02 13.76 -8.22
N LYS A 23 -17.84 13.52 -8.79
CA LYS A 23 -16.59 14.22 -8.41
C LYS A 23 -16.64 15.69 -8.85
N ARG A 24 -17.10 15.95 -10.07
CA ARG A 24 -17.30 17.31 -10.62
C ARG A 24 -18.29 18.10 -9.76
N SER A 25 -19.44 17.52 -9.45
CA SER A 25 -20.47 18.14 -8.61
C SER A 25 -19.98 18.39 -7.18
N ALA A 26 -19.20 17.47 -6.62
CA ALA A 26 -18.60 17.67 -5.30
C ALA A 26 -17.62 18.85 -5.29
N PHE A 27 -16.85 19.03 -6.36
CA PHE A 27 -15.95 20.18 -6.49
C PHE A 27 -16.71 21.50 -6.65
N LEU A 28 -17.78 21.53 -7.45
CA LEU A 28 -18.65 22.71 -7.56
C LEU A 28 -19.29 23.09 -6.22
N ARG A 29 -19.75 22.10 -5.43
CA ARG A 29 -20.26 22.36 -4.07
C ARG A 29 -19.17 22.92 -3.15
N LYS A 30 -17.94 22.41 -3.24
CA LYS A 30 -16.79 22.98 -2.53
C LYS A 30 -16.56 24.44 -2.93
N GLN A 31 -16.51 24.75 -4.22
CA GLN A 31 -16.32 26.12 -4.70
C GLN A 31 -17.41 27.07 -4.22
N LYS A 32 -18.67 26.61 -4.25
CA LYS A 32 -19.79 27.37 -3.70
C LYS A 32 -19.61 27.66 -2.20
N ALA A 33 -19.28 26.63 -1.41
CA ALA A 33 -19.05 26.78 0.01
C ALA A 33 -17.89 27.74 0.34
N GLU A 34 -16.82 27.73 -0.46
CA GLU A 34 -15.69 28.67 -0.31
C GLU A 34 -16.10 30.13 -0.53
N ARG A 35 -16.95 30.40 -1.53
CA ARG A 35 -17.48 31.76 -1.78
C ARG A 35 -18.43 32.20 -0.67
N GLU A 36 -19.29 31.29 -0.20
CA GLU A 36 -20.24 31.56 0.89
C GLU A 36 -19.56 31.76 2.24
N ALA A 37 -18.37 31.16 2.45
CA ALA A 37 -17.58 31.36 3.65
C ALA A 37 -16.96 32.77 3.74
N LEU A 38 -16.76 33.45 2.61
CA LEU A 38 -16.21 34.81 2.53
C LEU A 38 -17.08 35.72 1.65
N PRO A 39 -18.32 36.08 2.06
CA PRO A 39 -19.28 36.78 1.20
C PRO A 39 -18.78 38.12 0.66
N LEU A 40 -18.06 38.90 1.48
CA LEU A 40 -17.50 40.20 1.08
C LEU A 40 -16.41 40.07 0.00
N PHE A 41 -15.83 38.88 -0.16
CA PHE A 41 -14.80 38.57 -1.14
C PHE A 41 -15.25 37.55 -2.17
N ALA A 42 -16.56 37.28 -2.29
CA ALA A 42 -17.07 36.19 -3.11
C ALA A 42 -16.64 36.29 -4.58
N ASP A 43 -16.60 37.51 -5.13
CA ASP A 43 -16.16 37.77 -6.51
C ASP A 43 -14.66 37.54 -6.69
N GLN A 44 -13.83 37.98 -5.73
CA GLN A 44 -12.40 37.73 -5.75
C GLN A 44 -12.09 36.24 -5.59
N VAL A 45 -12.82 35.54 -4.72
CA VAL A 45 -12.70 34.07 -4.56
C VAL A 45 -13.11 33.37 -5.85
N ALA A 46 -14.23 33.76 -6.47
CA ALA A 46 -14.67 33.20 -7.74
C ALA A 46 -13.63 33.41 -8.86
N ALA A 47 -13.03 34.59 -8.95
CA ALA A 47 -12.00 34.91 -9.93
C ALA A 47 -10.71 34.09 -9.74
N ALA A 48 -10.38 33.71 -8.50
CA ALA A 48 -9.23 32.89 -8.19
C ALA A 48 -9.49 31.37 -8.33
N GLN A 49 -10.75 30.94 -8.43
CA GLN A 49 -11.11 29.53 -8.52
C GLN A 49 -10.81 28.97 -9.91
N ILE A 50 -10.10 27.83 -9.94
CA ILE A 50 -9.82 27.10 -11.17
C ILE A 50 -11.06 26.41 -11.75
N GLY A 51 -11.02 26.09 -13.04
CA GLY A 51 -12.08 25.34 -13.71
C GLY A 51 -12.22 23.91 -13.19
N VAL A 52 -13.42 23.34 -13.31
CA VAL A 52 -13.70 21.94 -12.90
C VAL A 52 -12.85 20.95 -13.70
N ASP A 53 -12.72 21.16 -15.01
CA ASP A 53 -11.89 20.30 -15.86
C ASP A 53 -10.41 20.36 -15.46
N GLU A 54 -9.91 21.55 -15.14
CA GLU A 54 -8.54 21.75 -14.67
C GLU A 54 -8.27 20.99 -13.37
N GLU A 55 -9.18 21.09 -12.39
CA GLU A 55 -9.09 20.33 -11.14
C GLU A 55 -9.13 18.81 -11.39
N MET A 56 -10.02 18.32 -12.27
CA MET A 56 -10.09 16.88 -12.57
C MET A 56 -8.80 16.38 -13.23
N GLN A 57 -8.18 17.18 -14.11
CA GLN A 57 -6.87 16.87 -14.68
C GLN A 57 -5.76 16.91 -13.62
N ALA A 58 -5.78 17.88 -12.70
CA ALA A 58 -4.83 17.94 -11.59
C ALA A 58 -4.93 16.69 -10.69
N ARG A 59 -6.16 16.27 -10.35
CA ARG A 59 -6.41 15.04 -9.59
C ARG A 59 -5.98 13.78 -10.32
N ARG A 60 -6.17 13.70 -11.64
CA ARG A 60 -5.66 12.59 -12.47
C ARG A 60 -4.14 12.49 -12.38
N ARG A 61 -3.43 13.60 -12.59
CA ARG A 61 -1.96 13.64 -12.48
C ARG A 61 -1.49 13.25 -11.08
N GLN A 62 -2.18 13.73 -10.04
CA GLN A 62 -1.87 13.36 -8.67
C GLN A 62 -2.10 11.86 -8.41
N TRP A 63 -3.21 11.31 -8.89
CA TRP A 63 -3.51 9.89 -8.80
C TRP A 63 -2.44 9.02 -9.44
N GLU A 64 -1.98 9.37 -10.65
CA GLU A 64 -0.93 8.64 -11.35
C GLU A 64 0.39 8.63 -10.56
N ARG A 65 0.78 9.79 -10.00
CA ARG A 65 1.95 9.89 -9.11
C ARG A 65 1.79 9.04 -7.86
N ASP A 66 0.62 9.07 -7.23
CA ASP A 66 0.34 8.32 -6.01
C ASP A 66 0.32 6.82 -6.26
N LEU A 67 -0.22 6.39 -7.40
CA LEU A 67 -0.23 5.00 -7.84
C LEU A 67 1.19 4.50 -8.11
N ALA A 68 1.99 5.27 -8.85
CA ALA A 68 3.40 4.94 -9.11
C ALA A 68 4.19 4.83 -7.80
N ARG A 69 4.05 5.80 -6.89
CA ARG A 69 4.69 5.80 -5.57
C ARG A 69 4.27 4.58 -4.74
N SER A 70 2.98 4.26 -4.73
CA SER A 70 2.46 3.11 -3.97
C SER A 70 2.98 1.78 -4.51
N ARG A 71 3.02 1.61 -5.84
CA ARG A 71 3.60 0.43 -6.48
C ARG A 71 5.09 0.29 -6.18
N GLN A 72 5.83 1.39 -6.25
CA GLN A 72 7.26 1.40 -5.92
C GLN A 72 7.48 1.03 -4.45
N ARG A 73 6.73 1.63 -3.52
CA ARG A 73 6.78 1.31 -2.08
C ARG A 73 6.50 -0.17 -1.83
N GLN A 74 5.49 -0.73 -2.49
CA GLN A 74 5.15 -2.16 -2.39
C GLN A 74 6.31 -3.04 -2.86
N ALA A 75 6.91 -2.71 -4.02
CA ALA A 75 8.05 -3.44 -4.55
C ALA A 75 9.28 -3.35 -3.63
N ASP A 76 9.56 -2.17 -3.07
CA ASP A 76 10.65 -1.98 -2.13
C ASP A 76 10.46 -2.77 -0.84
N LYS A 77 9.25 -2.80 -0.30
CA LYS A 77 8.91 -3.62 0.87
C LYS A 77 9.05 -5.12 0.58
N TRP A 78 8.68 -5.58 -0.61
CA TRP A 78 8.96 -6.96 -1.01
C TRP A 78 10.47 -7.27 -1.08
N ARG A 79 11.26 -6.37 -1.67
CA ARG A 79 12.72 -6.54 -1.72
C ARG A 79 13.32 -6.57 -0.32
N GLU A 80 12.87 -5.68 0.57
CA GLU A 80 13.25 -5.66 1.98
C GLU A 80 12.93 -6.99 2.67
N ALA A 81 11.69 -7.46 2.54
CA ALA A 81 11.27 -8.67 3.21
C ALA A 81 11.99 -9.92 2.70
N ARG A 82 12.24 -10.00 1.38
CA ARG A 82 13.05 -11.08 0.79
C ARG A 82 14.51 -11.05 1.22
N ARG A 83 15.10 -9.87 1.45
CA ARG A 83 16.43 -9.77 2.05
C ARG A 83 16.40 -10.22 3.50
N ARG A 84 15.42 -9.77 4.28
CA ARG A 84 15.29 -10.11 5.70
C ARG A 84 15.06 -11.60 5.93
N ILE A 85 14.17 -12.25 5.18
CA ILE A 85 13.92 -13.69 5.38
C ILE A 85 15.17 -14.55 5.11
N ARG A 86 16.08 -14.08 4.24
CA ARG A 86 17.34 -14.76 3.95
C ARG A 86 18.37 -14.66 5.07
N THR A 87 18.21 -13.76 6.03
CA THR A 87 19.14 -13.62 7.17
C THR A 87 18.87 -14.63 8.28
N TYR A 88 17.71 -15.29 8.29
CA TYR A 88 17.39 -16.33 9.28
C TYR A 88 18.09 -17.66 8.95
N PRO A 89 18.46 -18.45 9.97
CA PRO A 89 18.93 -19.83 9.78
C PRO A 89 17.90 -20.68 9.02
N GLU A 90 18.36 -21.69 8.27
CA GLU A 90 17.49 -22.51 7.40
C GLU A 90 16.23 -23.05 8.08
N PRO A 91 16.29 -23.74 9.24
CA PRO A 91 15.08 -24.35 9.80
C PRO A 91 14.08 -23.30 10.27
N VAL A 92 14.57 -22.16 10.78
CA VAL A 92 13.73 -21.01 11.17
C VAL A 92 13.08 -20.39 9.93
N ARG A 93 13.88 -20.18 8.88
CA ARG A 93 13.41 -19.64 7.60
C ARG A 93 12.32 -20.51 6.99
N ALA A 94 12.52 -21.82 6.95
CA ALA A 94 11.56 -22.78 6.43
C ALA A 94 10.24 -22.74 7.23
N ALA A 95 10.31 -22.71 8.56
CA ALA A 95 9.14 -22.59 9.42
C ALA A 95 8.37 -21.27 9.19
N LEU A 96 9.08 -20.14 9.08
CA LEU A 96 8.47 -18.83 8.81
C LEU A 96 7.78 -18.79 7.45
N LEU A 97 8.41 -19.34 6.40
CA LEU A 97 7.82 -19.42 5.06
C LEU A 97 6.61 -20.35 5.03
N GLY A 98 6.68 -21.50 5.71
CA GLY A 98 5.56 -22.43 5.87
C GLY A 98 4.37 -21.79 6.58
N TYR A 99 4.62 -21.08 7.68
CA TYR A 99 3.59 -20.31 8.38
C TYR A 99 2.98 -19.24 7.47
N TRP A 100 3.81 -18.46 6.77
CA TRP A 100 3.33 -17.42 5.86
C TRP A 100 2.44 -17.99 4.74
N GLN A 101 2.79 -19.16 4.21
CA GLN A 101 2.02 -19.82 3.17
C GLN A 101 0.63 -20.28 3.66
N ALA A 102 0.54 -20.73 4.91
CA ALA A 102 -0.69 -21.25 5.50
C ALA A 102 -1.56 -20.18 6.19
N CYS A 103 -1.00 -19.04 6.59
CA CYS A 103 -1.72 -18.02 7.35
C CYS A 103 -2.89 -17.41 6.56
N CYS A 104 -3.88 -16.83 7.25
CA CYS A 104 -5.04 -16.18 6.59
C CYS A 104 -4.78 -14.72 6.20
N TRP A 105 -3.63 -14.15 6.56
CA TRP A 105 -3.34 -12.73 6.35
C TRP A 105 -3.21 -12.39 4.86
N PRO A 106 -3.46 -11.12 4.46
CA PRO A 106 -3.25 -10.69 3.08
C PRO A 106 -1.82 -10.98 2.64
N GLY A 107 -1.64 -11.43 1.40
CA GLY A 107 -0.33 -11.76 0.83
C GLY A 107 0.49 -10.53 0.48
N ASP A 108 0.57 -9.55 1.37
CA ASP A 108 1.17 -8.23 1.22
C ASP A 108 2.48 -8.14 2.05
N PRO A 109 3.51 -7.41 1.58
CA PRO A 109 4.82 -7.40 2.22
C PRO A 109 4.82 -6.74 3.60
N VAL A 110 3.88 -5.85 3.91
CA VAL A 110 3.76 -5.19 5.22
C VAL A 110 3.35 -6.20 6.28
N TYR A 111 2.40 -7.09 5.96
CA TYR A 111 2.00 -8.15 6.88
C TYR A 111 3.11 -9.18 7.05
N PHE A 112 3.80 -9.53 5.97
CA PHE A 112 4.94 -10.43 6.07
C PHE A 112 6.08 -9.82 6.90
N LEU A 113 6.46 -8.56 6.68
CA LEU A 113 7.46 -7.87 7.51
C LEU A 113 7.03 -7.77 8.98
N SER A 114 5.73 -7.53 9.23
CA SER A 114 5.16 -7.53 10.59
C SER A 114 5.26 -8.90 11.24
N MET A 115 5.01 -9.99 10.49
CA MET A 115 5.19 -11.36 10.96
C MET A 115 6.64 -11.64 11.38
N LEU A 116 7.61 -11.24 10.54
CA LEU A 116 9.04 -11.38 10.86
C LEU A 116 9.41 -10.59 12.12
N HIS A 117 8.91 -9.35 12.24
CA HIS A 117 9.09 -8.54 13.43
C HIS A 117 8.46 -9.19 14.68
N MET A 118 7.27 -9.78 14.56
CA MET A 118 6.64 -10.51 15.67
C MET A 118 7.48 -11.70 16.12
N TYR A 119 8.08 -12.44 15.19
CA TYR A 119 8.99 -13.53 15.51
C TYR A 119 10.24 -13.01 16.25
N ASP A 120 10.87 -11.95 15.75
CA ASP A 120 12.07 -11.35 16.38
C ASP A 120 11.81 -10.87 17.82
N HIS A 121 10.58 -10.43 18.11
CA HIS A 121 10.18 -9.98 19.44
C HIS A 121 9.47 -11.05 20.28
N GLY A 122 9.52 -12.32 19.87
CA GLY A 122 8.95 -13.44 20.62
C GLY A 122 7.41 -13.45 20.71
N ARG A 123 6.73 -12.63 19.90
CA ARG A 123 5.26 -12.57 19.81
C ARG A 123 4.67 -13.61 18.86
N LEU A 124 5.51 -14.26 18.06
CA LEU A 124 5.16 -15.39 17.22
C LEU A 124 6.13 -16.54 17.54
N GLN A 125 5.59 -17.64 18.05
CA GLN A 125 6.35 -18.86 18.29
C GLN A 125 6.03 -19.87 17.19
N LEU A 126 7.07 -20.47 16.62
CA LEU A 126 6.96 -21.47 15.58
C LEU A 126 7.63 -22.75 16.07
N ASP A 127 7.04 -23.90 15.72
CA ASP A 127 7.67 -25.19 15.92
C ASP A 127 8.79 -25.33 14.88
N VAL A 128 10.03 -25.09 15.31
CA VAL A 128 11.21 -25.19 14.47
C VAL A 128 11.83 -26.57 14.74
N PRO A 129 11.88 -27.47 13.74
CA PRO A 129 12.54 -28.76 13.95
C PRO A 129 13.97 -28.53 14.42
N ALA A 130 14.37 -29.25 15.47
CA ALA A 130 15.65 -29.06 16.13
C ALA A 130 16.78 -29.06 15.09
N LEU A 131 17.69 -28.09 15.20
CA LEU A 131 18.95 -28.09 14.47
C LEU A 131 19.68 -29.38 14.86
N THR A 132 19.57 -30.42 14.02
CA THR A 132 20.35 -31.63 14.19
C THR A 132 21.80 -31.20 13.99
N GLN A 133 22.52 -31.05 15.10
CA GLN A 133 23.96 -30.84 15.08
C GLN A 133 24.57 -32.21 14.82
N GLU A 134 25.03 -32.44 13.59
CA GLU A 134 26.00 -33.50 13.27
C GLU A 134 27.42 -32.92 13.34
#